data_AF-A0A532BM11-F1
#
_entry.id   AF-A0A532BM11-F1
#
_cell.length_a   1.000
_cell.length_b   1.000
_cell.length_c   1.000
_cell.angle_alpha   90.00
_cell.angle_beta   90.00
_cell.angle_gamma   90.00
#
_symmetry.space_group_name_H-M   'P 1'
#
loop_
_entity.id
_entity.type
_entity.pdbx_description
1 polymer ?
#
loop_
_entity_poly.entity_id
_entity_poly.type
_entity_poly.pdbx_seq_one_letter_code
_entity_poly.pdbx_strand_id
1 'polypeptide(L)' 'MNGPQDLGGQMGFGPVAPESDEPYFHADWERRALGVTLCAGAMGAWTIDESRHARESLHPADYYASSYY' A
#
# COMPACT_ATOMS: atom_id res chain seq x y z
N MET A 1 0.19 -8.81 -13.05
CA MET A 1 1.60 -9.27 -13.05
C MET A 1 1.76 -10.27 -11.91
N ASN A 2 2.58 -11.30 -12.06
CA ASN A 2 2.90 -12.25 -10.97
C ASN A 2 3.94 -11.60 -10.04
N GLY A 3 3.50 -10.62 -9.25
CA GLY A 3 4.33 -9.80 -8.37
C GLY A 3 4.07 -10.02 -6.88
N PRO A 4 4.81 -9.33 -6.00
CA PRO A 4 4.72 -9.49 -4.54
C PRO A 4 3.34 -9.13 -3.94
N GLN A 5 2.50 -8.40 -4.68
CA GLN A 5 1.13 -8.09 -4.29
C GLN A 5 0.17 -9.29 -4.35
N ASP A 6 0.47 -10.30 -5.16
CA ASP A 6 -0.41 -11.44 -5.40
C ASP A 6 -0.11 -12.55 -4.39
N LEU A 7 -0.55 -12.32 -3.16
CA LEU A 7 -0.24 -13.16 -2.00
C LEU A 7 -1.16 -14.38 -1.84
N GLY A 8 -2.15 -14.54 -2.73
CA GLY A 8 -3.14 -15.62 -2.65
C GLY A 8 -2.49 -17.01 -2.63
N GLY A 9 -2.56 -17.70 -1.48
CA GLY A 9 -2.01 -19.05 -1.33
C GLY A 9 -0.51 -19.12 -1.05
N GLN A 10 0.18 -17.99 -0.85
CA GLN A 10 1.58 -17.96 -0.45
C GLN A 10 1.76 -18.40 1.01
N MET A 11 2.93 -18.97 1.33
CA MET A 11 3.29 -19.46 2.66
C MET A 11 4.50 -18.70 3.21
N GLY A 12 4.71 -18.74 4.54
CA GLY A 12 5.93 -18.22 5.17
C GLY A 12 5.83 -16.81 5.78
N PHE A 13 4.65 -16.18 5.79
CA PHE A 13 4.44 -14.84 6.38
C PHE A 13 4.31 -14.82 7.91
N GLY A 14 4.23 -15.99 8.56
CA GLY A 14 4.00 -16.07 10.01
C GLY A 14 2.54 -15.82 10.41
N PRO A 15 2.27 -15.71 11.72
CA PRO A 15 0.92 -15.44 12.22
C PRO A 15 0.49 -13.99 11.97
N VAL A 16 -0.82 -13.78 11.82
CA VAL A 16 -1.43 -12.44 11.80
C VAL A 16 -1.34 -11.85 13.21
N ALA A 17 -0.83 -10.62 13.33
CA ALA A 17 -0.57 -9.95 14.60
C ALA A 17 -1.23 -8.55 14.65
N PRO A 18 -2.55 -8.47 14.91
CA PRO A 18 -3.27 -7.20 14.98
C PRO A 18 -2.86 -6.38 16.22
N GLU A 19 -2.81 -5.05 16.07
CA GLU A 19 -2.59 -4.11 17.18
C GLU A 19 -3.91 -3.85 17.95
N SER A 20 -3.84 -3.77 19.28
CA SER A 20 -5.00 -3.35 20.09
C SER A 20 -5.21 -1.85 19.95
N ASP A 21 -6.44 -1.43 19.69
CA ASP A 21 -6.80 -0.01 19.58
C ASP A 21 -5.98 0.74 18.51
N GLU A 22 -5.69 0.06 17.39
CA GLU A 22 -4.90 0.58 16.27
C GLU A 22 -5.41 1.94 15.79
N PRO A 23 -4.56 2.97 15.75
CA PRO A 23 -4.95 4.29 15.24
C PRO A 23 -5.15 4.24 13.72
N TYR A 24 -5.97 5.15 13.18
CA TYR A 24 -6.12 5.27 11.72
C TYR A 24 -4.81 5.63 10.99
N PHE A 25 -3.92 6.35 11.69
CA PHE A 25 -2.60 6.74 11.21
C PHE A 25 -1.61 6.64 12.37
N HIS A 26 -0.53 5.91 12.20
CA HIS A 26 0.59 5.77 13.13
C HIS A 26 1.52 6.98 13.09
N ALA A 27 1.51 7.74 11.99
CA ALA A 27 2.32 8.96 11.85
C ALA A 27 1.60 10.09 11.11
N ASP A 28 1.96 11.32 11.46
CA ASP A 28 1.36 12.54 10.90
C ASP A 28 1.49 12.67 9.37
N TRP A 29 2.46 12.00 8.76
CA TRP A 29 2.67 12.06 7.32
C TRP A 29 1.76 11.11 6.54
N GLU A 30 1.21 10.06 7.15
CA GLU A 30 0.39 9.05 6.47
C GLU A 30 -0.95 9.65 6.01
N ARG A 31 -1.58 10.45 6.87
CA ARG A 31 -2.76 11.27 6.54
C ARG A 31 -2.49 12.22 5.37
N ARG A 32 -1.26 12.72 5.24
CA ARG A 32 -0.86 13.55 4.08
C ARG A 32 -0.67 12.71 2.83
N ALA A 33 -0.05 11.53 2.92
CA ALA A 33 0.15 10.62 1.81
C ALA A 33 -1.18 10.16 1.19
N LEU A 34 -2.15 9.79 2.03
CA LEU A 34 -3.52 9.49 1.59
C LEU A 34 -4.17 10.69 0.90
N GLY A 35 -4.10 11.87 1.53
CA GLY A 35 -4.68 13.10 0.99
C GLY A 35 -4.12 13.44 -0.40
N VAL A 36 -2.81 13.36 -0.59
CA VAL A 36 -2.16 13.58 -1.89
C VAL A 36 -2.65 12.58 -2.94
N THR A 37 -2.71 11.29 -2.59
CA THR A 37 -3.15 10.23 -3.51
C THR A 37 -4.59 10.44 -3.97
N LEU A 38 -5.50 10.75 -3.05
CA LEU A 38 -6.91 10.99 -3.36
C LEU A 38 -7.10 12.28 -4.18
N CYS A 39 -6.43 13.37 -3.82
CA CYS A 39 -6.49 14.62 -4.58
C CYS A 39 -5.96 14.43 -6.01
N ALA A 40 -4.84 13.72 -6.19
CA ALA A 40 -4.28 13.45 -7.51
C ALA A 40 -5.25 12.63 -8.38
N GLY A 41 -5.91 11.61 -7.82
CA GLY A 41 -6.95 10.85 -8.51
C GLY A 41 -8.17 11.71 -8.87
N ALA A 42 -8.65 12.54 -7.93
CA ALA A 42 -9.79 13.43 -8.16
C ALA A 42 -9.50 14.52 -9.20
N MET A 43 -8.25 14.98 -9.30
CA MET A 43 -7.79 15.92 -10.32
C MET A 43 -7.46 15.27 -11.67
N GLY A 44 -7.61 13.94 -11.79
CA GLY A 44 -7.33 13.21 -13.03
C GLY A 44 -5.85 13.09 -13.38
N ALA A 45 -4.95 13.25 -12.40
CA ALA A 45 -3.52 13.03 -12.61
C ALA A 45 -3.19 11.55 -12.92
N TRP A 46 -4.02 10.65 -12.40
CA TRP A 46 -4.03 9.22 -12.71
C TRP A 46 -5.38 8.60 -12.37
N THR A 47 -5.67 7.46 -13.00
CA THR A 47 -6.78 6.57 -12.66
C THR A 47 -6.43 5.69 -11.45
N ILE A 48 -7.45 5.05 -10.87
CA ILE A 48 -7.23 4.08 -9.80
C ILE A 48 -6.45 2.86 -10.27
N ASP A 49 -6.60 2.47 -11.54
CA ASP A 49 -5.91 1.30 -12.10
C ASP A 49 -4.42 1.60 -12.32
N GLU A 50 -4.07 2.79 -12.79
CA GLU A 50 -2.67 3.25 -12.86
C GLU A 50 -2.03 3.33 -11.48
N SER A 51 -2.75 3.85 -10.47
CA SER A 51 -2.27 3.91 -9.09
C SER A 51 -2.05 2.53 -8.46
N ARG A 52 -2.87 1.53 -8.79
CA ARG A 52 -2.63 0.13 -8.42
C ARG A 52 -1.38 -0.40 -9.09
N HIS A 53 -1.33 -0.28 -10.42
CA HIS A 53 -0.23 -0.81 -11.19
C HIS A 53 1.14 -0.20 -10.81
N ALA A 54 1.18 1.07 -10.42
CA ALA A 54 2.40 1.72 -9.94
C ALA A 54 2.98 1.02 -8.69
N ARG A 55 2.14 0.64 -7.73
CA ARG A 55 2.57 -0.11 -6.52
C ARG A 55 2.96 -1.54 -6.86
N GLU A 56 2.22 -2.17 -7.77
CA GLU A 56 2.51 -3.52 -8.29
C GLU A 56 3.84 -3.63 -9.05
N SER A 57 4.38 -2.49 -9.51
CA SER A 57 5.63 -2.40 -10.27
C SER A 57 6.86 -2.12 -9.39
N LEU A 58 6.68 -1.96 -8.08
CA LEU A 58 7.79 -1.79 -7.15
C LEU A 58 8.69 -3.03 -7.15
N HIS A 59 9.99 -2.82 -6.90
CA HIS A 59 10.90 -3.94 -6.71
C HIS A 59 10.41 -4.76 -5.50
N PRO A 60 10.44 -6.11 -5.54
CA PRO A 60 9.83 -6.93 -4.49
C PRO A 60 10.33 -6.62 -3.07
N ALA A 61 11.62 -6.31 -2.93
CA ALA A 61 12.18 -5.92 -1.64
C ALA A 61 11.54 -4.63 -1.09
N ASP A 62 11.27 -3.65 -1.95
CA ASP A 62 10.66 -2.38 -1.55
C ASP A 62 9.18 -2.58 -1.20
N TYR A 63 8.46 -3.41 -1.98
CA TYR A 63 7.05 -3.72 -1.72
C TYR A 63 6.85 -4.36 -0.34
N TYR A 64 7.71 -5.31 0.03
CA TYR A 64 7.61 -5.98 1.34
C TYR A 64 8.15 -5.16 2.50
N ALA A 65 9.13 -4.28 2.27
CA ALA A 65 9.76 -3.49 3.33
C ALA A 65 9.01 -2.18 3.65
N SER A 66 8.17 -1.70 2.73
CA SER A 66 7.43 -0.45 2.93
C SER A 66 6.24 -0.65 3.87
N SER A 67 5.95 0.36 4.69
CA SER A 67 4.63 0.51 5.31
C SER A 67 3.56 0.70 4.24
N TYR A 68 2.28 0.64 4.63
CA TYR A 68 1.17 0.78 3.69
C TYR A 68 1.13 2.15 2.98
N TYR A 69 1.49 3.21 3.70
CA TYR A 69 1.54 4.59 3.22
C TYR A 69 2.95 5.01 2.82
#